data_AF-A0A930AAQ7-F1
#
_entry.id   AF-A0A930AAQ7-F1
#
_cell.length_a   1.000
_cell.length_b   1.000
_cell.length_c   1.000
_cell.angle_alpha   90.00
_cell.angle_beta   90.00
_cell.angle_gamma   90.00
#
_symmetry.space_group_name_H-M   'P 1'
#
loop_
_entity.id
_entity.type
_entity.pdbx_description
1 polymer ?
#
loop_
_entity_poly.entity_id
_entity_poly.type
_entity_poly.pdbx_seq_one_letter_code
_entity_poly.pdbx_strand_id
1 'polypeptide(L)' 'KTSTGFSTGGATVEDVKLMKETVGDRLKVKASGGIRTKEDFKAMIEAGADRIGASAGVELIKE' A
#
# COMPACT_ATOMS: atom_id res chain seq x y z
N LYS A 1 7.29 -5.15 -0.59
CA LYS A 1 7.19 -3.70 -0.28
C LYS A 1 7.24 -2.96 -1.61
N THR A 2 6.32 -2.04 -1.89
CA THR A 2 6.25 -1.34 -3.20
C THR A 2 7.36 -0.31 -3.36
N SER A 3 7.37 0.76 -2.55
CA SER A 3 8.20 1.93 -2.85
C SER A 3 8.99 2.44 -1.63
N THR A 4 10.12 3.10 -1.88
CA THR A 4 10.97 3.71 -0.84
C THR A 4 10.39 5.04 -0.33
N GLY A 5 9.64 5.75 -1.18
CA GLY A 5 9.16 7.11 -0.92
C GLY A 5 10.11 8.23 -1.38
N PHE A 6 11.25 7.89 -1.99
CA PHE A 6 12.28 8.86 -2.43
C PHE A 6 12.47 8.91 -3.96
N SER A 7 11.79 8.03 -4.70
CA SER A 7 11.78 8.06 -6.16
C SER A 7 10.60 8.92 -6.67
N THR A 8 10.33 8.90 -7.97
CA THR A 8 9.28 9.69 -8.61
C THR A 8 7.87 9.09 -8.47
N GLY A 9 7.76 7.83 -8.00
CA GLY A 9 6.50 7.10 -7.89
C GLY A 9 6.25 6.47 -6.52
N GLY A 10 4.97 6.23 -6.22
CA GLY A 10 4.46 5.61 -5.00
C GLY A 10 3.90 4.20 -5.23
N ALA A 11 3.06 3.73 -4.30
CA ALA A 11 2.28 2.51 -4.49
C ALA A 11 1.09 2.78 -5.41
N THR A 12 0.84 1.87 -6.36
CA THR A 12 -0.39 1.84 -7.17
C THR A 12 -1.19 0.59 -6.86
N VAL A 13 -2.49 0.59 -7.19
CA VAL A 13 -3.37 -0.57 -6.97
C VAL A 13 -2.93 -1.75 -7.83
N GLU A 14 -2.52 -1.46 -9.06
CA GLU A 14 -2.05 -2.41 -10.06
C GLU A 14 -0.77 -3.12 -9.57
N ASP A 15 0.19 -2.37 -9.03
CA ASP A 15 1.42 -2.93 -8.49
C ASP A 15 1.15 -3.85 -7.29
N VAL A 16 0.29 -3.43 -6.36
CA VAL A 16 -0.05 -4.23 -5.17
C VAL A 16 -0.75 -5.52 -5.58
N LYS A 17 -1.71 -5.44 -6.50
CA LYS A 17 -2.43 -6.62 -7.00
C LYS A 17 -1.48 -7.60 -7.70
N LEU A 18 -0.64 -7.11 -8.60
CA LEU A 18 0.38 -7.93 -9.27
C LEU A 18 1.31 -8.61 -8.27
N MET A 19 1.79 -7.86 -7.27
CA MET A 19 2.64 -8.43 -6.21
C MET A 19 1.91 -9.51 -5.42
N LYS A 20 0.65 -9.30 -5.03
CA LYS A 20 -0.13 -10.27 -4.25
C LYS A 20 -0.42 -11.53 -5.06
N GLU A 21 -0.82 -11.39 -6.32
CA GLU A 21 -1.03 -12.51 -7.25
C GLU A 21 0.25 -13.33 -7.42
N THR A 22 1.40 -12.67 -7.52
CA THR A 22 2.71 -13.34 -7.72
C THR A 22 3.14 -14.15 -6.49
N VAL A 23 2.95 -13.60 -5.28
CA VAL A 23 3.44 -14.26 -4.05
C VAL A 23 2.42 -15.19 -3.41
N GLY A 24 1.13 -15.04 -3.75
CA GLY A 24 0.03 -15.74 -3.13
C GLY A 24 0.06 -15.58 -1.60
N ASP A 25 -0.06 -16.69 -0.88
CA ASP A 25 -0.04 -16.71 0.59
C ASP A 25 1.34 -17.00 1.18
N ARG A 26 2.37 -17.15 0.33
CA ARG A 26 3.73 -17.47 0.80
C ARG A 26 4.41 -16.28 1.47
N LEU A 27 4.04 -15.07 1.07
CA LEU A 27 4.64 -13.82 1.54
C LEU A 27 3.57 -12.73 1.68
N LYS A 28 3.90 -11.72 2.50
CA LYS A 28 3.06 -10.55 2.70
C LYS A 28 3.48 -9.39 1.80
N VAL A 29 2.51 -8.62 1.33
CA VAL A 29 2.69 -7.41 0.52
C VAL A 29 2.58 -6.17 1.40
N LYS A 30 3.54 -5.25 1.25
CA LYS A 30 3.51 -3.93 1.90
C LYS A 30 3.36 -2.83 0.85
N ALA A 31 2.27 -2.08 0.88
CA ALA A 31 2.10 -0.86 0.10
C ALA A 31 2.72 0.32 0.85
N SER A 32 3.62 1.07 0.22
CA SER A 32 4.23 2.26 0.82
C SER A 32 4.61 3.30 -0.21
N GLY A 33 4.48 4.57 0.17
CA GLY A 33 4.74 5.74 -0.68
C GLY A 33 3.47 6.25 -1.34
N GLY A 34 3.11 7.50 -1.08
CA GLY A 34 1.97 8.16 -1.74
C GLY A 34 0.61 8.04 -1.03
N ILE A 35 0.45 7.11 -0.09
CA ILE A 35 -0.82 6.83 0.60
C ILE A 35 -1.13 7.92 1.64
N ARG A 36 -2.10 8.78 1.37
CA ARG A 36 -2.40 9.96 2.21
C ARG A 36 -3.86 10.08 2.62
N THR A 37 -4.77 9.42 1.91
CA THR A 37 -6.21 9.48 2.18
C THR A 37 -6.75 8.15 2.69
N LYS A 38 -7.92 8.17 3.34
CA LYS A 38 -8.61 6.95 3.77
C LYS A 38 -8.99 6.09 2.57
N GLU A 39 -9.29 6.73 1.44
CA GLU A 39 -9.61 6.10 0.17
C GLU A 39 -8.39 5.36 -0.40
N ASP A 40 -7.21 5.98 -0.43
CA ASP A 40 -5.96 5.32 -0.83
C ASP A 40 -5.69 4.11 0.07
N PHE A 41 -5.84 4.29 1.37
CA PHE A 41 -5.62 3.23 2.35
C PHE A 41 -6.52 2.02 2.06
N LYS A 42 -7.83 2.25 1.88
CA LYS A 42 -8.80 1.19 1.57
C LYS A 42 -8.48 0.51 0.25
N ALA A 43 -8.18 1.28 -0.80
CA ALA A 43 -7.84 0.75 -2.11
C ALA A 43 -6.62 -0.19 -2.06
N MET A 44 -5.59 0.15 -1.28
CA MET A 44 -4.41 -0.72 -1.12
C MET A 44 -4.73 -2.03 -0.37
N ILE A 45 -5.60 -1.99 0.64
CA ILE A 45 -6.03 -3.20 1.36
C ILE A 45 -6.86 -4.10 0.44
N GLU A 46 -7.82 -3.54 -0.30
CA GLU A 46 -8.65 -4.27 -1.27
C GLU A 46 -7.81 -4.88 -2.40
N ALA A 47 -6.72 -4.20 -2.80
CA ALA A 47 -5.76 -4.72 -3.77
C ALA A 47 -4.91 -5.89 -3.24
N GLY A 48 -4.95 -6.17 -1.93
CA GLY A 48 -4.24 -7.29 -1.31
C GLY A 48 -2.99 -6.92 -0.52
N ALA A 49 -2.81 -5.65 -0.12
CA ALA A 49 -1.74 -5.28 0.80
C ALA A 49 -2.03 -5.77 2.23
N ASP A 50 -1.08 -6.50 2.83
CA ASP A 50 -1.14 -6.92 4.24
C ASP A 50 -0.66 -5.82 5.20
N ARG A 51 0.10 -4.84 4.69
CA ARG A 51 0.64 -3.74 5.51
C ARG A 51 0.76 -2.45 4.74
N ILE A 52 0.48 -1.35 5.43
CA ILE A 52 0.60 0.01 4.89
C ILE A 52 1.81 0.72 5.51
N GLY A 53 2.60 1.38 4.68
CA GLY A 53 3.61 2.34 5.09
C GLY A 53 3.21 3.75 4.68
N ALA A 54 2.67 4.51 5.64
CA ALA A 54 2.25 5.90 5.46
C ALA A 54 2.79 6.76 6.62
N SER A 55 3.22 7.99 6.31
CA SER A 55 3.60 8.99 7.33
C SER A 55 2.38 9.67 7.96
N ALA A 56 1.27 9.77 7.22
CA ALA A 56 -0.01 10.31 7.68
C ALA A 56 -0.84 9.29 8.48
N GLY A 57 -0.18 8.36 9.18
CA GLY A 57 -0.85 7.23 9.83
C GLY A 57 -1.90 7.65 10.86
N VAL A 58 -1.68 8.76 11.56
CA VAL A 58 -2.61 9.30 12.57
C VAL A 58 -3.86 9.87 11.91
N GLU A 59 -3.71 10.59 10.82
CA GLU A 59 -4.81 11.19 10.06
C GLU A 59 -5.69 10.11 9.42
N LEU A 60 -5.08 9.02 8.94
CA LEU A 60 -5.80 7.91 8.32
C LEU A 60 -6.73 7.18 9.30
N ILE A 61 -6.43 7.18 10.60
CA ILE A 61 -7.21 6.48 11.63
C ILE A 61 -8.15 7.38 12.43
N LYS A 62 -8.01 8.71 12.33
CA LYS A 62 -8.94 9.65 12.98
C LYS A 62 -10.32 9.54 12.33
N GLU A 63 -11.37 9.51 13.13
CA GLU A 63 -12.76 9.47 12.66
C GLU A 63 -13.15 10.77 11.95
#